data_AF-A0A8B9WDQ8-F1
#
_entry.id   AF-A0A8B9WDQ8-F1
#
_cell.length_a   1.000
_cell.length_b   1.000
_cell.length_c   1.000
_cell.angle_alpha   90.00
_cell.angle_beta   90.00
_cell.angle_gamma   90.00
#
_symmetry.space_group_name_H-M   'P 1'
#
loop_
_entity.id
_entity.type
_entity.pdbx_description
1 polymer ?
#
loop_
_entity_poly.entity_id
_entity_poly.type
_entity_poly.pdbx_seq_one_letter_code
_entity_poly.pdbx_strand_id
1 'polypeptide(L)' 'MEQQQQQQQQQQQQQLRNLRDFLLVYNRMTELCFQRCVPSLHHRALDAEEVRWGTE' A
#
# COMPACT_ATOMS: atom_id res chain seq x y z
N MET A 1 17.98 10.92 30.81
CA MET A 1 18.38 9.79 29.96
C MET A 1 17.18 8.87 29.69
N GLU A 2 16.56 8.27 30.71
CA GLU A 2 15.40 7.35 30.52
C GLU A 2 14.18 7.99 29.83
N GLN A 3 13.84 9.25 30.15
CA GLN A 3 12.73 9.96 29.48
C GLN A 3 12.97 10.20 27.98
N GLN A 4 14.21 10.47 27.57
CA GLN A 4 14.57 10.61 26.15
C GLN A 4 14.47 9.27 25.42
N GLN A 5 14.83 8.18 26.09
CA GLN A 5 14.74 6.83 25.53
C GLN A 5 13.27 6.40 25.35
N GLN A 6 12.40 6.75 26.30
CA GLN A 6 10.94 6.53 26.17
C GLN A 6 10.33 7.35 25.03
N GLN A 7 10.72 8.61 24.84
CA GLN A 7 10.26 9.42 23.71
C GLN A 7 10.68 8.83 22.36
N GLN A 8 11.91 8.35 22.24
CA GLN A 8 12.38 7.67 21.02
C GLN A 8 11.58 6.39 20.73
N GLN A 9 11.28 5.59 21.75
CA GLN A 9 10.44 4.39 21.59
C GLN A 9 9.03 4.74 21.13
N GLN A 10 8.42 5.81 21.68
CA GLN A 10 7.09 6.26 21.26
C GLN A 10 7.08 6.75 19.81
N GLN A 11 8.10 7.52 19.40
CA GLN A 11 8.24 7.96 18.01
C GLN A 11 8.42 6.77 17.06
N GLN A 12 9.25 5.80 17.42
CA GLN A 12 9.46 4.60 16.61
C GLN A 12 8.17 3.78 16.47
N GLN A 13 7.42 3.59 17.57
CA GLN A 13 6.12 2.93 17.51
C GLN A 13 5.11 3.69 16.63
N GLN A 14 5.12 5.02 16.64
CA GLN A 14 4.26 5.81 15.76
C GLN A 14 4.65 5.62 14.29
N GLN A 15 5.95 5.61 13.96
CA GLN A 15 6.41 5.34 12.60
C GLN A 15 6.00 3.95 12.12
N LEU A 16 6.09 2.92 12.97
CA LEU A 16 5.64 1.56 12.65
C LEU A 16 4.13 1.49 12.43
N ARG A 17 3.33 2.21 13.23
CA ARG A 17 1.87 2.31 13.01
C ARG A 17 1.56 2.96 11.67
N ASN A 18 2.18 4.11 11.38
CA ASN A 18 1.97 4.83 10.11
C ASN A 18 2.31 3.95 8.90
N LEU A 19 3.43 3.21 8.96
CA LEU A 19 3.80 2.27 7.90
C LEU A 19 2.78 1.14 7.75
N ARG A 20 2.34 0.55 8.86
CA ARG A 20 1.32 -0.50 8.84
C ARG A 20 0.03 0.00 8.20
N ASP A 21 -0.43 1.17 8.60
CA ASP A 21 -1.68 1.75 8.09
C ASP A 21 -1.56 2.06 6.59
N PHE A 22 -0.42 2.60 6.14
CA PHE A 22 -0.12 2.78 4.72
C PHE A 22 -0.19 1.44 3.95
N LEU A 23 0.45 0.40 4.48
CA LEU A 23 0.47 -0.92 3.81
C LEU A 23 -0.92 -1.55 3.75
N LEU A 24 -1.75 -1.37 4.78
CA LEU A 24 -3.13 -1.86 4.76
C LEU A 24 -3.97 -1.17 3.68
N VAL A 25 -3.82 0.15 3.53
CA VAL A 25 -4.49 0.91 2.47
C VAL A 25 -3.96 0.52 1.10
N TYR A 26 -2.64 0.40 0.95
CA TYR A 26 -1.99 -0.03 -0.29
C TYR A 26 -2.51 -1.41 -0.72
N ASN A 27 -2.50 -2.40 0.18
CA ASN A 27 -2.97 -3.75 -0.13
C ASN A 27 -4.44 -3.76 -0.56
N ARG A 28 -5.30 -2.99 0.12
CA ARG A 28 -6.72 -2.88 -0.26
C ARG A 28 -6.89 -2.20 -1.61
N MET A 29 -6.11 -1.17 -1.90
CA MET A 29 -6.14 -0.44 -3.15
C MET A 29 -5.68 -1.33 -4.31
N THR A 30 -4.58 -2.06 -4.14
CA THR A 30 -4.06 -2.96 -5.17
C THR A 30 -5.01 -4.12 -5.46
N GLU A 31 -5.65 -4.69 -4.43
CA GLU A 31 -6.70 -5.71 -4.61
C GLU A 31 -7.88 -5.17 -5.42
N LEU A 32 -8.36 -3.96 -5.10
CA LEU A 32 -9.46 -3.32 -5.80
C LEU A 32 -9.12 -3.04 -7.27
N CYS A 33 -7.94 -2.49 -7.53
CA CYS A 33 -7.50 -2.20 -8.90
C CYS A 33 -7.35 -3.50 -9.69
N PHE A 34 -6.78 -4.55 -9.11
CA PHE A 34 -6.69 -5.85 -9.78
C PHE A 34 -8.08 -6.41 -10.13
N GLN A 35 -9.01 -6.40 -9.18
CA GLN A 35 -10.36 -6.93 -9.39
C GLN A 35 -11.16 -6.16 -10.46
N ARG A 36 -10.93 -4.85 -10.59
CA ARG A 36 -11.70 -3.99 -11.51
C ARG A 36 -11.02 -3.73 -12.85
N CYS A 37 -9.69 -3.67 -12.88
CA CYS A 37 -8.92 -3.17 -14.01
C CYS A 37 -8.21 -4.28 -14.79
N VAL A 38 -8.17 -5.52 -14.29
CA VAL A 38 -7.53 -6.67 -14.97
C VAL A 38 -8.59 -7.74 -15.23
N PRO A 39 -9.37 -7.63 -16.32
CA PRO A 39 -10.50 -8.53 -16.59
C PRO A 39 -10.07 -9.94 -17.01
N SER A 40 -8.83 -10.14 -17.45
CA SER A 40 -8.31 -11.45 -17.84
C SER A 40 -6.79 -11.58 -17.63
N LEU A 41 -6.27 -12.81 -17.62
CA LEU A 41 -4.84 -13.10 -17.46
C LEU A 41 -4.25 -13.82 -18.69
N HIS A 42 -4.80 -13.56 -19.88
CA HIS A 42 -4.35 -14.21 -21.11
C HIS A 42 -2.92 -13.81 -21.51
N HIS A 43 -2.49 -12.61 -21.11
CA HIS A 43 -1.16 -12.08 -21.38
C HIS A 43 -0.48 -11.73 -20.05
N ARG A 44 0.85 -11.87 -20.00
CA ARG A 44 1.63 -11.56 -18.79
C ARG A 44 1.73 -10.05 -18.52
N ALA A 45 1.86 -9.26 -19.59
CA ALA A 45 1.98 -7.81 -19.49
C ALA A 45 0.59 -7.19 -19.52
N LEU A 46 0.41 -6.10 -18.77
CA LEU A 46 -0.79 -5.28 -18.84
C LEU A 46 -0.85 -4.60 -20.21
N ASP A 47 -2.04 -4.54 -20.79
CA ASP A 47 -2.26 -3.74 -21.98
C ASP A 47 -2.46 -2.24 -21.64
N ALA A 48 -2.55 -1.40 -22.67
CA ALA A 48 -2.65 0.04 -22.49
C ALA A 48 -3.98 0.48 -21.83
N GLU A 49 -5.03 -0.33 -21.92
CA GLU A 49 -6.31 -0.08 -21.28
C GLU A 49 -6.30 -0.46 -19.81
N GLU A 50 -5.76 -1.63 -19.47
CA GLU A 50 -5.57 -2.06 -18.08
C GLU A 50 -4.67 -1.10 -17.29
N VAL A 51 -3.60 -0.58 -17.91
CA VAL A 51 -2.73 0.45 -17.31
C VAL A 51 -3.49 1.75 -17.07
N ARG A 52 -4.32 2.19 -18.03
CA ARG A 52 -5.09 3.43 -17.90
C ARG A 52 -6.07 3.35 -16.72
N TRP A 53 -6.85 2.27 -16.63
CA TRP A 53 -7.83 2.09 -15.56
C TRP A 53 -7.21 2.01 -14.17
N GLY A 54 -6.00 1.45 -14.06
CA GLY A 54 -5.29 1.38 -12.78
C GLY A 54 -4.76 2.74 -12.26
N THR A 55 -4.84 3.79 -13.07
CA THR A 55 -4.34 5.14 -12.75
C THR A 55 -5.44 6.21 -12.58
N GLU A 56 -6.70 5.83 -12.80
CA GLU A 56 -7.90 6.68 -12.61
C GLU A 56 -8.52 6.47 -11.21
#